data_AF-A0A9N9B3E1-F1
#
_entry.id   AF-A0A9N9B3E1-F1
#
_cell.length_a   1.000
_cell.length_b   1.000
_cell.length_c   1.000
_cell.angle_alpha   90.00
_cell.angle_beta   90.00
_cell.angle_gamma   90.00
#
_symmetry.space_group_name_H-M   'P 1'
#
loop_
_entity.id
_entity.type
_entity.pdbx_description
1 polymer ?
#
loop_
_entity_poly.entity_id
_entity_poly.type
_entity_poly.pdbx_seq_one_letter_code
_entity_poly.pdbx_strand_id
1 'polypeptide(L)'
;MIPWPHTGRVEVRHRLARTISNLGILYSMTVSSLLKTPHKPVPLITTRSFRKLVTRINRSIVTERLLLSRTIYEPPLRGYFPMEDYKMMIDIVEHLVNLINGLEYTLHGLNGTEWKTDLAGVLTPSKCHYITHILTSFHILSTALENGIPLPPYNIVASGDTKFGKVGLGSRISHKISRSASELTKIDLETQAYACYCAYLIKTSHLTNELLKLVRVVKRLVGVNRYVKELCDF
;
A
#
# COMPACT_ATOMS: atom_id res chain seq x y z
N MET A 1 22.42 -3.41 33.56
CA MET A 1 21.30 -2.82 32.79
C MET A 1 20.14 -3.80 32.85
N ILE A 2 19.03 -3.45 33.51
CA ILE A 2 17.82 -4.30 33.52
C ILE A 2 17.11 -4.04 32.17
N PRO A 3 16.80 -5.08 31.38
CA PRO A 3 16.06 -4.90 30.12
C PRO A 3 14.70 -4.29 30.42
N TRP A 4 14.30 -3.29 29.63
CA TRP A 4 12.97 -2.68 29.78
C TRP A 4 11.89 -3.73 29.53
N PRO A 5 10.77 -3.72 30.29
CA PRO A 5 9.70 -4.68 30.11
C PRO A 5 9.12 -4.58 28.70
N HIS A 6 9.06 -5.73 28.00
CA HIS A 6 8.32 -5.86 26.76
C HIS A 6 6.83 -5.62 27.05
N THR A 7 6.33 -4.46 26.64
CA THR A 7 4.90 -4.11 26.77
C THR A 7 4.14 -4.49 25.51
N GLY A 8 2.87 -4.84 25.65
CA GLY A 8 1.95 -5.03 24.53
C GLY A 8 1.85 -3.77 23.67
N ARG A 9 1.96 -2.57 24.24
CA ARG A 9 2.04 -1.31 23.47
C ARG A 9 3.21 -1.28 22.48
N VAL A 10 4.40 -1.72 22.89
CA VAL A 10 5.58 -1.81 22.01
C VAL A 10 5.40 -2.93 20.98
N GLU A 11 4.84 -4.06 21.40
CA GLU A 11 4.57 -5.20 20.52
C GLU A 11 3.53 -4.90 19.43
N VAL A 12 2.48 -4.10 19.72
CA VAL A 12 1.50 -3.63 18.71
C VAL A 12 2.21 -2.92 17.58
N ARG A 13 3.10 -1.99 17.92
CA ARG A 13 3.87 -1.19 16.96
C ARG A 13 4.76 -2.08 16.08
N HIS A 14 5.52 -2.99 16.68
CA HIS A 14 6.40 -3.90 15.93
C HIS A 14 5.63 -4.86 15.03
N ARG A 15 4.49 -5.38 15.50
CA ARG A 15 3.63 -6.25 14.68
C ARG A 15 3.06 -5.51 13.49
N LEU A 16 2.51 -4.31 13.71
CA LEU A 16 1.98 -3.49 12.63
C LEU A 16 3.06 -3.13 11.61
N ALA A 17 4.29 -2.84 12.04
CA ALA A 17 5.40 -2.62 11.12
C ALA A 17 5.66 -3.85 10.22
N ARG A 18 5.76 -5.04 10.81
CA ARG A 18 5.90 -6.30 10.06
C ARG A 18 4.73 -6.55 9.11
N THR A 19 3.52 -6.21 9.52
CA THR A 19 2.31 -6.36 8.71
C THR A 19 2.32 -5.40 7.51
N ILE A 20 2.76 -4.15 7.69
CA ILE A 20 2.99 -3.19 6.61
C ILE A 20 4.10 -3.66 5.65
N SER A 21 5.18 -4.24 6.17
CA SER A 21 6.22 -4.87 5.32
C SER A 21 5.64 -6.01 4.47
N ASN A 22 4.83 -6.88 5.08
CA ASN A 22 4.15 -7.97 4.38
C ASN A 22 3.19 -7.47 3.28
N LEU A 23 2.52 -6.32 3.48
CA LEU A 23 1.73 -5.66 2.43
C LEU A 23 2.60 -5.26 1.24
N GLY A 24 3.78 -4.69 1.49
CA GLY A 24 4.75 -4.36 0.44
C GLY A 24 5.16 -5.58 -0.38
N ILE A 25 5.42 -6.71 0.29
CA ILE A 25 5.72 -7.99 -0.37
C ILE A 25 4.52 -8.46 -1.21
N LEU A 26 3.31 -8.42 -0.66
CA LEU A 26 2.09 -8.83 -1.36
C LEU A 26 1.84 -7.97 -2.61
N TYR A 27 2.03 -6.65 -2.52
CA TYR A 27 1.93 -5.74 -3.65
C TYR A 27 3.01 -6.03 -4.70
N SER A 28 4.26 -6.26 -4.28
CA SER A 28 5.36 -6.63 -5.18
C SER A 28 5.07 -7.92 -5.96
N MET A 29 4.49 -8.93 -5.30
CA MET A 29 4.04 -10.14 -5.98
C MET A 29 3.02 -9.81 -7.07
N THR A 30 1.97 -9.07 -6.73
CA THR A 30 0.89 -8.67 -7.65
C THR A 30 1.44 -7.90 -8.86
N VAL A 31 2.33 -6.95 -8.63
CA VAL A 31 3.00 -6.19 -9.70
C VAL A 31 3.88 -7.10 -10.57
N SER A 32 4.58 -8.06 -9.97
CA SER A 32 5.37 -9.03 -10.72
C SER A 32 4.49 -9.91 -11.62
N SER A 33 3.26 -10.20 -11.20
CA SER A 33 2.22 -10.87 -12.03
C SER A 33 1.88 -10.08 -13.29
N LEU A 34 1.78 -8.76 -13.13
CA LEU A 34 1.41 -7.84 -14.20
C LEU A 34 2.55 -7.70 -15.20
N LEU A 35 3.79 -7.53 -14.72
CA LEU A 35 4.94 -7.23 -15.57
C LEU A 35 5.57 -8.45 -16.25
N LYS A 36 5.31 -9.68 -15.77
CA LYS A 36 5.82 -10.90 -16.42
C LYS A 36 5.13 -11.12 -17.76
N THR A 37 5.94 -11.22 -18.82
CA THR A 37 5.50 -11.62 -20.17
C THR A 37 5.11 -13.10 -20.17
N PRO A 38 3.98 -13.49 -20.80
CA PRO A 38 3.48 -14.84 -20.68
C PRO A 38 4.16 -15.76 -21.70
N HIS A 39 4.72 -16.87 -21.23
CA HIS A 39 4.66 -18.10 -22.03
C HIS A 39 3.62 -19.07 -21.47
N LYS A 40 3.35 -19.04 -20.15
CA LYS A 40 2.20 -19.67 -19.46
C LYS A 40 1.92 -18.94 -18.13
N PRO A 41 0.88 -18.09 -18.02
CA PRO A 41 0.62 -17.37 -16.78
C PRO A 41 -0.03 -18.31 -15.74
N VAL A 42 0.71 -18.68 -14.70
CA VAL A 42 0.09 -19.25 -13.48
C VAL A 42 -0.48 -18.07 -12.69
N PRO A 43 -1.79 -18.03 -12.42
CA PRO A 43 -2.40 -16.97 -11.62
C PRO A 43 -1.73 -16.88 -10.24
N LEU A 44 -1.30 -15.72 -9.75
CA LEU A 44 -0.75 -15.68 -8.39
C LEU A 44 -1.83 -16.03 -7.37
N ILE A 45 -3.08 -15.70 -7.66
CA ILE A 45 -4.22 -16.10 -6.82
C ILE A 45 -4.29 -17.61 -6.60
N THR A 46 -3.76 -18.44 -7.50
CA THR A 46 -3.73 -19.90 -7.35
C THR A 46 -2.44 -20.41 -6.72
N THR A 47 -1.42 -19.54 -6.57
CA THR A 47 -0.17 -19.92 -5.92
C THR A 47 -0.34 -20.05 -4.40
N ARG A 48 0.22 -21.13 -3.84
CA ARG A 48 0.22 -21.39 -2.40
C ARG A 48 0.91 -20.27 -1.62
N SER A 49 1.96 -19.68 -2.17
CA SER A 49 2.73 -18.60 -1.54
C SER A 49 1.89 -17.34 -1.34
N PHE A 50 1.17 -16.90 -2.38
CA PHE A 50 0.30 -15.72 -2.30
C PHE A 50 -0.84 -15.92 -1.29
N ARG A 51 -1.58 -17.04 -1.40
CA ARG A 51 -2.67 -17.36 -0.46
C ARG A 51 -2.19 -17.46 0.99
N LYS A 52 -1.03 -18.08 1.21
CA LYS A 52 -0.41 -18.19 2.54
C LYS A 52 -0.05 -16.82 3.10
N LEU A 53 0.46 -15.91 2.26
CA LEU A 53 0.78 -14.54 2.67
C LEU A 53 -0.47 -13.75 3.05
N VAL A 54 -1.52 -13.77 2.22
CA VAL A 54 -2.80 -13.11 2.52
C VAL A 54 -3.38 -13.64 3.84
N THR A 55 -3.42 -14.95 4.00
CA THR A 55 -3.92 -15.59 5.24
C THR A 55 -3.07 -15.19 6.45
N ARG A 56 -1.75 -15.12 6.30
CA ARG A 56 -0.83 -14.69 7.35
C ARG A 56 -1.12 -13.24 7.77
N ILE A 57 -1.30 -12.34 6.82
CA ILE A 57 -1.60 -10.93 7.12
C ILE A 57 -2.95 -10.81 7.85
N ASN A 58 -3.99 -11.50 7.37
CA ASN A 58 -5.31 -11.48 8.03
C ASN A 58 -5.24 -12.01 9.48
N ARG A 59 -4.44 -13.05 9.73
CA ARG A 59 -4.19 -13.54 11.10
C ARG A 59 -3.42 -12.52 11.95
N SER A 60 -2.44 -11.82 11.38
CA SER A 60 -1.73 -10.73 12.06
C SER A 60 -2.68 -9.61 12.47
N ILE A 61 -3.57 -9.17 11.57
CA ILE A 61 -4.58 -8.13 11.84
C ILE A 61 -5.46 -8.51 13.03
N VAL A 62 -6.00 -9.74 13.05
CA VAL A 62 -6.82 -10.22 14.18
C VAL A 62 -6.03 -10.21 15.48
N THR A 63 -4.77 -10.64 15.44
CA THR A 63 -3.88 -10.65 16.60
C THR A 63 -3.56 -9.23 17.09
N GLU A 64 -3.32 -8.30 16.17
CA GLU A 64 -3.06 -6.88 16.47
C GLU A 64 -4.27 -6.21 17.11
N ARG A 65 -5.50 -6.48 16.64
CA ARG A 65 -6.74 -6.01 17.28
C ARG A 65 -6.87 -6.51 18.71
N LEU A 66 -6.63 -7.82 18.91
CA LEU A 66 -6.69 -8.43 20.24
C LEU A 66 -5.63 -7.82 21.16
N LEU A 67 -4.40 -7.69 20.68
CA LEU A 67 -3.30 -7.12 21.45
C LEU A 67 -3.60 -5.66 21.82
N LEU A 68 -4.07 -4.86 20.86
CA LEU A 68 -4.46 -3.48 21.07
C LEU A 68 -5.50 -3.38 22.19
N SER A 69 -6.56 -4.20 22.15
CA SER A 69 -7.60 -4.22 23.20
C SER A 69 -7.07 -4.52 24.60
N ARG A 70 -5.96 -5.27 24.71
CA ARG A 70 -5.34 -5.62 25.98
C ARG A 70 -4.40 -4.55 26.53
N THR A 71 -3.96 -3.60 25.69
CA THR A 71 -3.06 -2.51 26.12
C THR A 71 -3.67 -1.56 27.15
N ILE A 72 -5.01 -1.57 27.29
CA ILE A 72 -5.76 -0.79 28.30
C ILE A 72 -5.42 -1.28 29.72
N TYR A 73 -5.16 -2.57 29.89
CA TYR A 73 -4.81 -3.16 31.20
C TYR A 73 -3.34 -2.97 31.56
N GLU A 74 -2.53 -2.40 30.67
CA GLU A 74 -1.13 -2.14 30.95
C GLU A 74 -0.96 -0.81 31.70
N PRO A 75 -0.19 -0.79 32.80
CA PRO A 75 0.11 0.46 33.49
C PRO A 75 0.82 1.42 32.54
N PRO A 76 0.49 2.71 32.55
CA PRO A 76 1.12 3.68 31.66
C PRO A 76 2.58 3.90 32.08
N LEU A 77 3.50 3.15 31.44
CA LEU A 77 4.93 3.31 31.69
C LEU A 77 5.49 4.63 31.13
N ARG A 78 4.87 5.18 30.07
CA ARG A 78 5.28 6.45 29.45
C ARG A 78 4.15 7.09 28.65
N GLY A 79 3.74 8.29 29.07
CA GLY A 79 2.83 9.17 28.33
C GLY A 79 1.46 8.57 27.98
N TYR A 80 0.71 9.33 27.19
CA TYR A 80 -0.54 8.88 26.60
C TYR A 80 -0.27 7.89 25.46
N PHE A 81 -0.94 6.73 25.48
CA PHE A 81 -0.84 5.77 24.38
C PHE A 81 -1.88 6.11 23.30
N PRO A 82 -1.47 6.35 22.04
CA PRO A 82 -2.38 6.79 20.98
C PRO A 82 -3.20 5.62 20.41
N MET A 83 -4.12 5.09 21.23
CA MET A 83 -4.94 3.92 20.95
C MET A 83 -5.73 4.05 19.63
N GLU A 84 -6.36 5.20 19.40
CA GLU A 84 -7.18 5.46 18.22
C GLU A 84 -6.35 5.49 16.92
N ASP A 85 -5.12 6.00 16.96
CA ASP A 85 -4.24 5.99 15.79
C ASP A 85 -3.81 4.56 15.42
N TYR A 86 -3.50 3.72 16.41
CA TYR A 86 -3.20 2.30 16.17
C TYR A 86 -4.41 1.54 15.63
N LYS A 87 -5.60 1.80 16.17
CA LYS A 87 -6.85 1.22 15.67
C LYS A 87 -7.10 1.61 14.21
N MET A 88 -7.01 2.91 13.90
CA MET A 88 -7.14 3.43 12.54
C MET A 88 -6.11 2.79 11.59
N MET A 89 -4.87 2.60 12.05
CA MET A 89 -3.83 1.93 11.26
C MET A 89 -4.18 0.48 10.93
N ILE A 90 -4.70 -0.29 11.90
CA ILE A 90 -5.14 -1.66 11.67
C ILE A 90 -6.25 -1.70 10.61
N ASP A 91 -7.24 -0.81 10.69
CA ASP A 91 -8.35 -0.77 9.74
C ASP A 91 -7.88 -0.41 8.32
N ILE A 92 -6.93 0.54 8.19
CA ILE A 92 -6.31 0.87 6.90
C ILE A 92 -5.54 -0.33 6.35
N VAL A 93 -4.76 -1.04 7.17
CA VAL A 93 -4.00 -2.24 6.76
C VAL A 93 -4.92 -3.35 6.26
N GLU A 94 -6.06 -3.57 6.91
CA GLU A 94 -7.09 -4.51 6.46
C GLU A 94 -7.67 -4.12 5.09
N HIS A 95 -8.01 -2.85 4.91
CA HIS A 95 -8.46 -2.34 3.60
C HIS A 95 -7.40 -2.51 2.52
N LEU A 96 -6.13 -2.23 2.82
CA LEU A 96 -5.02 -2.40 1.88
C LEU A 96 -4.82 -3.86 1.44
N VAL A 97 -4.91 -4.84 2.36
CA VAL A 97 -4.88 -6.27 1.97
C VAL A 97 -6.00 -6.59 1.00
N ASN A 98 -7.22 -6.16 1.30
CA ASN A 98 -8.39 -6.45 0.48
C ASN A 98 -8.29 -5.83 -0.92
N LEU A 99 -7.75 -4.61 -1.00
CA LEU A 99 -7.47 -3.94 -2.27
C LEU A 99 -6.41 -4.69 -3.09
N ILE A 100 -5.27 -5.07 -2.49
CA ILE A 100 -4.19 -5.79 -3.20
C ILE A 100 -4.66 -7.17 -3.65
N ASN A 101 -5.37 -7.91 -2.79
CA ASN A 101 -5.97 -9.19 -3.17
C ASN A 101 -6.96 -9.02 -4.33
N GLY A 102 -7.79 -7.98 -4.27
CA GLY A 102 -8.72 -7.62 -5.35
C GLY A 102 -8.02 -7.24 -6.66
N LEU A 103 -6.86 -6.59 -6.61
CA LEU A 103 -6.05 -6.28 -7.79
C LEU A 103 -5.62 -7.56 -8.51
N GLU A 104 -5.15 -8.57 -7.78
CA GLU A 104 -4.77 -9.85 -8.36
C GLU A 104 -5.97 -10.58 -9.00
N TYR A 105 -7.16 -10.56 -8.38
CA TYR A 105 -8.37 -11.10 -9.01
C TYR A 105 -8.72 -10.38 -10.33
N THR A 106 -8.59 -9.05 -10.37
CA THR A 106 -8.81 -8.30 -11.61
C THR A 106 -7.76 -8.60 -12.67
N LEU A 107 -6.48 -8.75 -12.29
CA LEU A 107 -5.41 -9.15 -13.21
C LEU A 107 -5.63 -10.56 -13.78
N HIS A 108 -6.18 -11.47 -12.98
CA HIS A 108 -6.54 -12.80 -13.47
C HIS A 108 -7.57 -12.73 -14.60
N GLY A 109 -8.60 -11.89 -14.46
CA GLY A 109 -9.60 -11.66 -15.50
C GLY A 109 -9.06 -11.00 -16.77
N LEU A 110 -7.87 -10.40 -16.71
CA LEU A 110 -7.18 -9.80 -17.84
C LEU A 110 -6.14 -10.73 -18.50
N ASN A 111 -5.95 -11.95 -17.99
CA ASN A 111 -4.95 -12.86 -18.54
C ASN A 111 -5.22 -13.19 -20.01
N GLY A 112 -4.19 -13.07 -20.85
CA GLY A 112 -4.29 -13.34 -22.30
C GLY A 112 -4.95 -12.23 -23.11
N THR A 113 -5.27 -11.08 -22.50
CA THR A 113 -5.88 -9.93 -23.19
C THR A 113 -4.86 -8.82 -23.44
N GLU A 114 -5.11 -8.01 -24.48
CA GLU A 114 -4.31 -6.83 -24.84
C GLU A 114 -4.34 -5.75 -23.74
N TRP A 115 -5.46 -5.67 -23.01
CA TRP A 115 -5.61 -4.78 -21.85
C TRP A 115 -4.55 -5.01 -20.77
N LYS A 116 -4.11 -6.26 -20.56
CA LYS A 116 -3.05 -6.57 -19.60
C LYS A 116 -1.69 -6.08 -20.09
N THR A 117 -1.39 -6.25 -21.37
CA THR A 117 -0.13 -5.81 -21.97
C THR A 117 -0.04 -4.28 -21.97
N ASP A 118 -1.14 -3.59 -22.25
CA ASP A 118 -1.21 -2.14 -22.19
C ASP A 118 -1.02 -1.62 -20.77
N LEU A 119 -1.71 -2.24 -19.81
CA LEU A 119 -1.56 -1.91 -18.39
C LEU A 119 -0.11 -2.11 -17.92
N ALA A 120 0.53 -3.22 -18.31
CA ALA A 120 1.92 -3.49 -18.01
C ALA A 120 2.84 -2.44 -18.66
N GLY A 121 2.58 -2.08 -19.91
CA GLY A 121 3.29 -1.03 -20.64
C GLY A 121 3.19 0.35 -19.99
N VAL A 122 2.03 0.73 -19.47
CA VAL A 122 1.82 2.01 -18.77
C VAL A 122 2.51 2.02 -17.41
N LEU A 123 2.41 0.91 -16.67
CA LEU A 123 2.92 0.80 -15.30
C LEU A 123 4.37 0.33 -15.21
N THR A 124 5.04 0.04 -16.33
CA THR A 124 6.46 -0.36 -16.32
C THR A 124 7.28 0.70 -15.55
N PRO A 125 8.15 0.31 -14.60
CA PRO A 125 8.91 1.25 -13.77
C PRO A 125 9.75 2.28 -14.55
N SER A 126 10.20 1.92 -15.75
CA SER A 126 10.92 2.81 -16.67
C SER A 126 10.04 3.92 -17.25
N LYS A 127 8.72 3.69 -17.35
CA LYS A 127 7.73 4.62 -17.91
C LYS A 127 6.91 5.30 -16.82
N CYS A 128 6.80 4.71 -15.64
CA CYS A 128 6.05 5.23 -14.51
C CYS A 128 6.66 4.75 -13.19
N HIS A 129 7.27 5.65 -12.42
CA HIS A 129 7.81 5.36 -11.08
C HIS A 129 6.72 5.06 -10.02
N TYR A 130 5.47 4.86 -10.44
CA TYR A 130 4.32 4.57 -9.60
C TYR A 130 4.54 3.43 -8.61
N ILE A 131 4.92 2.26 -9.14
CA ILE A 131 5.15 1.05 -8.37
C ILE A 131 6.24 1.30 -7.33
N THR A 132 7.33 1.94 -7.76
CA THR A 132 8.47 2.27 -6.91
C THR A 132 8.02 3.15 -5.75
N HIS A 133 7.24 4.21 -6.00
CA HIS A 133 6.74 5.06 -4.93
C HIS A 133 5.90 4.29 -3.89
N ILE A 134 5.02 3.39 -4.33
CA ILE A 134 4.20 2.59 -3.41
C ILE A 134 5.07 1.63 -2.59
N LEU A 135 5.98 0.90 -3.23
CA LEU A 135 6.87 -0.04 -2.54
C LEU A 135 7.79 0.66 -1.54
N THR A 136 8.40 1.78 -1.96
CA THR A 136 9.23 2.62 -1.09
C THR A 136 8.42 3.16 0.09
N SER A 137 7.16 3.53 -0.12
CA SER A 137 6.29 3.98 0.97
C SER A 137 6.05 2.88 2.00
N PHE A 138 5.71 1.67 1.57
CA PHE A 138 5.58 0.53 2.50
C PHE A 138 6.87 0.29 3.30
N HIS A 139 8.02 0.35 2.63
CA HIS A 139 9.32 0.16 3.27
C HIS A 139 9.64 1.25 4.31
N ILE A 140 9.49 2.53 3.95
CA ILE A 140 9.75 3.66 4.85
C ILE A 140 8.79 3.62 6.04
N LEU A 141 7.50 3.36 5.82
CA LEU A 141 6.50 3.30 6.90
C LEU A 141 6.77 2.14 7.85
N SER A 142 7.10 0.95 7.31
CA SER A 142 7.46 -0.21 8.13
C SER A 142 8.69 0.08 9.00
N THR A 143 9.76 0.60 8.40
CA THR A 143 11.02 0.83 9.11
C THR A 143 10.92 1.96 10.13
N ALA A 144 10.21 3.05 9.80
CA ALA A 144 9.93 4.13 10.73
C ALA A 144 9.10 3.66 11.92
N LEU A 145 8.07 2.86 11.68
CA LEU A 145 7.22 2.33 12.75
C LEU A 145 7.98 1.32 13.62
N GLU A 146 8.76 0.42 13.03
CA GLU A 146 9.55 -0.59 13.76
C GLU A 146 10.59 0.05 14.69
N ASN A 147 11.32 1.05 14.19
CA ASN A 147 12.37 1.71 14.96
C ASN A 147 11.87 2.89 15.79
N GLY A 148 10.66 3.39 15.51
CA GLY A 148 10.10 4.56 16.19
C GLY A 148 10.82 5.85 15.78
N ILE A 149 11.37 5.84 14.56
CA ILE A 149 12.14 6.95 14.00
C ILE A 149 11.17 7.85 13.24
N PRO A 150 11.30 9.18 13.35
CA PRO A 150 10.46 10.11 12.62
C PRO A 150 10.58 9.90 11.10
N LEU A 151 9.48 10.14 10.40
CA LEU A 151 9.46 10.05 8.94
C LEU A 151 10.39 11.11 8.32
N PRO A 152 10.97 10.83 7.13
CA PRO A 152 11.71 11.83 6.39
C PRO A 152 10.87 13.09 6.11
N PRO A 153 11.51 14.26 5.93
CA PRO A 153 10.86 15.55 5.73
C PRO A 153 10.14 15.64 4.36
N TYR A 154 10.56 14.84 3.39
CA TYR A 154 10.01 14.85 2.04
C TYR A 154 8.75 13.98 1.95
N ASN A 155 7.90 14.29 0.98
CA ASN A 155 6.62 13.60 0.81
C ASN A 155 6.86 12.15 0.33
N ILE A 156 6.68 11.18 1.24
CA ILE A 156 6.94 9.74 1.01
C ILE A 156 6.09 9.21 -0.14
N VAL A 157 4.83 9.64 -0.19
CA VAL A 157 3.97 9.49 -1.36
C VAL A 157 3.83 10.88 -1.95
N ALA A 158 4.29 11.10 -3.17
CA ALA A 158 4.01 12.32 -3.91
C ALA A 158 2.49 12.41 -4.20
N SER A 159 1.69 12.75 -3.19
CA SER A 159 0.50 13.54 -3.43
C SER A 159 1.01 14.87 -3.93
N GLY A 160 0.90 15.08 -5.25
CA GLY A 160 1.17 16.38 -5.84
C GLY A 160 0.22 17.42 -5.23
N ASP A 161 0.66 18.03 -4.14
CA ASP A 161 0.42 19.46 -3.88
C ASP A 161 1.65 20.19 -4.41
N THR A 162 1.81 20.19 -5.73
CA THR A 162 2.51 21.30 -6.37
C THR A 162 1.52 22.46 -6.44
N LYS A 163 2.00 23.70 -6.27
CA LYS A 163 1.22 24.95 -6.30
C LYS A 163 0.36 25.18 -7.59
N PHE A 164 0.28 24.19 -8.49
CA PHE A 164 -0.33 24.25 -9.82
C PHE A 164 -1.44 23.19 -10.07
N GLY A 165 -2.05 22.64 -9.02
CA GLY A 165 -3.26 21.82 -9.17
C GLY A 165 -3.02 20.31 -9.15
N LYS A 166 -4.11 19.58 -8.93
CA LYS A 166 -4.21 18.16 -8.55
C LYS A 166 -3.62 17.18 -9.58
N VAL A 167 -2.30 17.12 -9.72
CA VAL A 167 -1.64 16.06 -10.50
C VAL A 167 -1.10 15.00 -9.55
N GLY A 168 -2.01 14.39 -8.80
CA GLY A 168 -1.71 13.22 -8.00
C GLY A 168 -1.22 12.07 -8.88
N LEU A 169 -0.53 11.13 -8.26
CA LEU A 169 -0.06 9.91 -8.90
C LEU A 169 -1.20 9.16 -9.65
N GLY A 170 -2.43 9.22 -9.12
CA GLY A 170 -3.65 8.72 -9.79
C GLY A 170 -4.10 9.53 -11.02
N SER A 171 -3.85 10.85 -11.07
CA SER A 171 -4.13 11.70 -12.24
C SER A 171 -3.19 11.38 -13.41
N ARG A 172 -1.91 11.11 -13.14
CA ARG A 172 -0.93 10.69 -14.17
C ARG A 172 -1.27 9.32 -14.75
N ILE A 173 -1.73 8.39 -13.91
CA ILE A 173 -2.23 7.08 -14.33
C ILE A 173 -3.49 7.27 -15.17
N SER A 174 -4.47 8.02 -14.66
CA SER A 174 -5.73 8.31 -15.35
C SER A 174 -5.51 8.95 -16.72
N HIS A 175 -4.54 9.86 -16.85
CA HIS A 175 -4.26 10.54 -18.11
C HIS A 175 -3.55 9.65 -19.13
N LYS A 176 -2.66 8.74 -18.67
CA LYS A 176 -2.05 7.74 -19.57
C LYS A 176 -3.07 6.71 -20.04
N ILE A 177 -4.01 6.35 -19.18
CA ILE A 177 -5.11 5.42 -19.50
C ILE A 177 -6.12 6.06 -20.44
N SER A 178 -6.48 7.34 -20.23
CA SER A 178 -7.43 8.04 -21.11
C SER A 178 -6.93 8.13 -22.55
N ARG A 179 -5.61 8.06 -22.76
CA ARG A 179 -5.00 8.03 -24.09
C ARG A 179 -5.08 6.65 -24.76
N SER A 180 -5.10 5.56 -23.99
CA SER A 180 -5.51 4.24 -24.52
C SER A 180 -7.03 4.18 -24.73
N ALA A 181 -7.80 5.00 -24.01
CA ALA A 181 -9.26 5.00 -24.13
C ALA A 181 -9.81 5.65 -25.41
N SER A 182 -9.04 6.51 -26.09
CA SER A 182 -9.45 7.15 -27.33
C SER A 182 -9.54 6.22 -28.55
N GLU A 183 -9.09 4.97 -28.40
CA GLU A 183 -9.14 3.92 -29.43
C GLU A 183 -10.24 2.88 -29.16
N LEU A 184 -11.06 3.05 -28.11
CA LEU A 184 -12.10 2.08 -27.76
C LEU A 184 -13.24 2.04 -28.78
N THR A 185 -13.60 0.83 -29.20
CA THR A 185 -14.83 0.59 -29.96
C THR A 185 -16.00 0.25 -29.02
N LYS A 186 -17.24 0.37 -29.52
CA LYS A 186 -18.45 0.04 -28.75
C LYS A 186 -18.47 -1.43 -28.27
N ILE A 187 -17.82 -2.32 -29.01
CA ILE A 187 -17.74 -3.77 -28.73
C ILE A 187 -16.81 -4.03 -27.54
N ASP A 188 -15.75 -3.23 -27.37
CA ASP A 188 -14.81 -3.36 -26.25
C ASP A 188 -15.47 -3.05 -24.90
N LEU A 189 -16.44 -2.12 -24.89
CA LEU A 189 -17.18 -1.71 -23.69
C LEU A 189 -18.02 -2.84 -23.08
N GLU A 190 -18.46 -3.80 -23.90
CA GLU A 190 -19.30 -4.93 -23.47
C GLU A 190 -18.48 -6.12 -22.98
N THR A 191 -17.15 -6.07 -23.11
CA THR A 191 -16.27 -7.21 -22.79
C THR A 191 -15.97 -7.29 -21.29
N GLN A 192 -16.05 -8.48 -20.72
CA GLN A 192 -15.70 -8.74 -19.31
C GLN A 192 -14.28 -8.27 -18.95
N ALA A 193 -13.34 -8.37 -19.90
CA ALA A 193 -11.97 -7.86 -19.76
C ALA A 193 -11.93 -6.35 -19.50
N TYR A 194 -12.75 -5.56 -20.19
CA TYR A 194 -12.82 -4.11 -19.97
C TYR A 194 -13.33 -3.78 -18.56
N ALA A 195 -14.35 -4.50 -18.08
CA ALA A 195 -14.82 -4.37 -16.70
C ALA A 195 -13.71 -4.69 -15.67
N CYS A 196 -12.93 -5.75 -15.90
CA CYS A 196 -11.77 -6.09 -15.07
C CYS A 196 -10.69 -5.01 -15.12
N TYR A 197 -10.46 -4.40 -16.28
CA TYR A 197 -9.51 -3.30 -16.47
C TYR A 197 -9.94 -2.08 -15.66
N CYS A 198 -11.18 -1.60 -15.81
CA CYS A 198 -11.72 -0.49 -15.03
C CYS A 198 -11.66 -0.77 -13.52
N ALA A 199 -12.02 -1.98 -13.10
CA ALA A 199 -11.94 -2.39 -11.70
C ALA A 199 -10.51 -2.33 -11.16
N TYR A 200 -9.51 -2.75 -11.95
CA TYR A 200 -8.10 -2.65 -11.59
C TYR A 200 -7.69 -1.19 -11.36
N LEU A 201 -8.10 -0.27 -12.23
CA LEU A 201 -7.78 1.15 -12.14
C LEU A 201 -8.40 1.82 -10.92
N ILE A 202 -9.69 1.55 -10.67
CA ILE A 202 -10.40 2.05 -9.50
C ILE A 202 -9.69 1.55 -8.23
N LYS A 203 -9.43 0.24 -8.14
CA LYS A 203 -8.71 -0.34 -6.98
C LYS A 203 -7.32 0.26 -6.80
N THR A 204 -6.61 0.53 -7.88
CA THR A 204 -5.28 1.17 -7.87
C THR A 204 -5.37 2.59 -7.31
N SER A 205 -6.37 3.37 -7.71
CA SER A 205 -6.65 4.70 -7.15
C SER A 205 -6.98 4.63 -5.66
N HIS A 206 -7.89 3.73 -5.26
CA HIS A 206 -8.23 3.52 -3.84
C HIS A 206 -7.02 3.08 -3.02
N LEU A 207 -6.14 2.22 -3.55
CA LEU A 207 -4.90 1.80 -2.90
C LEU A 207 -4.01 3.01 -2.57
N THR A 208 -3.86 3.95 -3.51
CA THR A 208 -3.07 5.17 -3.24
C THR A 208 -3.68 6.03 -2.14
N ASN A 209 -5.01 6.16 -2.13
CA ASN A 209 -5.71 6.96 -1.12
C ASN A 209 -5.60 6.34 0.27
N GLU A 210 -5.73 5.01 0.39
CA GLU A 210 -5.54 4.31 1.65
C GLU A 210 -4.08 4.37 2.12
N LEU A 211 -3.11 4.26 1.21
CA LEU A 211 -1.69 4.43 1.55
C LEU A 211 -1.40 5.84 2.06
N LEU A 212 -2.00 6.87 1.46
CA LEU A 212 -1.89 8.26 1.95
C LEU A 212 -2.47 8.43 3.35
N LYS A 213 -3.60 7.78 3.65
CA LYS A 213 -4.15 7.75 5.01
C LYS A 213 -3.16 7.07 5.97
N LEU A 214 -2.56 5.94 5.57
CA LEU A 214 -1.56 5.25 6.37
C LEU A 214 -0.36 6.16 6.69
N VAL A 215 0.18 6.87 5.69
CA VAL A 215 1.27 7.83 5.88
C VAL A 215 0.89 8.90 6.92
N ARG A 216 -0.32 9.45 6.85
CA ARG A 216 -0.78 10.47 7.81
C ARG A 216 -0.88 9.93 9.23
N VAL A 217 -1.37 8.70 9.41
CA VAL A 217 -1.47 8.06 10.74
C VAL A 217 -0.08 7.80 11.30
N VAL A 218 0.82 7.19 10.53
CA VAL A 218 2.21 6.93 10.97
C VAL A 218 2.91 8.24 11.30
N LYS A 219 2.71 9.29 10.49
CA LYS A 219 3.24 10.64 10.76
C LYS A 219 2.79 11.22 12.10
N ARG A 220 1.56 10.96 12.55
CA ARG A 220 1.09 11.37 13.88
C ARG A 220 1.77 10.59 15.01
N LEU A 221 2.09 9.32 14.76
CA LEU A 221 2.73 8.44 15.75
C LEU A 221 4.22 8.69 15.95
N VAL A 222 4.99 8.81 14.86
CA VAL A 222 6.47 8.94 14.92
C VAL A 222 6.96 10.36 14.68
N GLY A 223 6.11 11.25 14.20
CA GLY A 223 6.49 12.62 13.82
C GLY A 223 7.22 12.69 12.48
N VAL A 224 7.80 13.87 12.20
CA VAL A 224 8.61 14.15 11.02
C VAL A 224 9.95 14.71 11.48
N ASN A 225 11.03 14.30 10.81
CA ASN A 225 12.36 14.77 11.13
C ASN A 225 12.45 16.27 10.81
N ARG A 226 12.59 17.10 11.85
CA ARG A 226 12.60 18.58 11.73
C ARG A 226 13.96 19.12 11.30
N TYR A 227 15.06 18.40 11.58
CA TYR A 227 16.43 18.87 11.31
C TYR A 227 16.73 19.12 9.83
N VAL A 228 15.97 18.53 8.92
CA VAL A 228 16.15 18.74 7.48
C VAL A 228 15.18 19.79 6.93
N LYS A 229 14.11 20.13 7.64
CA LYS A 229 13.18 21.17 7.20
C LYS A 229 13.88 22.53 7.16
N GLU A 230 14.74 22.79 8.14
CA GLU A 230 15.57 24.02 8.22
C GLU A 230 16.64 24.09 7.12
N LEU A 231 17.02 22.96 6.50
CA LEU A 231 17.99 22.93 5.40
C LEU A 231 17.35 23.06 4.01
N CYS A 232 16.04 22.81 3.88
CA CYS A 232 15.31 22.96 2.62
C CYS A 232 14.63 24.34 2.47
N ASP A 233 14.65 25.15 3.53
CA ASP A 233 14.10 26.51 3.54
C ASP A 233 15.19 27.59 3.27
N PHE A 234 16.34 27.21 2.71
CA PHE A 234 17.40 28.10 2.20
C PHE A 234 17.53 27.99 0.67
#